data_AF-A0AAE6YHI5-F1
#
_entry.id   AF-A0AAE6YHI5-F1
#
_cell.length_a   1.000
_cell.length_b   1.000
_cell.length_c   1.000
_cell.angle_alpha   90.00
_cell.angle_beta   90.00
_cell.angle_gamma   90.00
#
_symmetry.space_group_name_H-M   'P 1'
#
loop_
_entity.id
_entity.type
_entity.pdbx_description
1 polymer ?
#
loop_
_entity_poly.entity_id
_entity_poly.type
_entity_poly.pdbx_seq_one_letter_code
_entity_poly.pdbx_strand_id
1 'polypeptide(L)'
;MKKTFLAVVLSISTLGLVPAMANDSTKEIAPKCHKHHSDKLVSIYAEDVNSSKVIDTITFKNLDDYNVFYCKDNNWCEVVRKDGNVGWINLEELKKAQDRYAKRMYKQNLVQKLEQDNKIQAQQIIELQRVIVRMQKDFSMALQNQQIQINQLKQAIYR
;
A
#
# COMPACT_ATOMS: atom_id res chain seq x y z
N MET A 1 -58.79 39.66 -19.22
CA MET A 1 -57.87 39.81 -18.08
C MET A 1 -56.65 38.92 -18.28
N LYS A 2 -55.51 39.35 -17.76
CA LYS A 2 -54.13 39.03 -18.15
C LYS A 2 -53.79 37.53 -18.16
N LYS A 3 -53.11 37.11 -19.23
CA LYS A 3 -52.41 35.82 -19.36
C LYS A 3 -51.09 35.93 -18.60
N THR A 4 -50.84 35.03 -17.64
CA THR A 4 -49.52 34.87 -17.02
C THR A 4 -49.07 33.43 -17.23
N PHE A 5 -48.27 33.21 -18.26
CA PHE A 5 -47.49 31.98 -18.42
C PHE A 5 -46.28 32.08 -17.50
N LEU A 6 -46.23 31.26 -16.46
CA LEU A 6 -45.06 31.10 -15.61
C LEU A 6 -44.12 30.11 -16.31
N ALA A 7 -43.21 30.62 -17.13
CA ALA A 7 -42.14 29.83 -17.72
C ALA A 7 -41.08 29.55 -16.64
N VAL A 8 -41.17 28.39 -15.99
CA VAL A 8 -40.07 27.87 -15.15
C VAL A 8 -39.03 27.29 -16.10
N VAL A 9 -38.05 28.11 -16.46
CA VAL A 9 -36.83 27.67 -17.15
C VAL A 9 -35.98 26.92 -16.14
N LEU A 10 -36.14 25.61 -16.08
CA LEU A 10 -35.16 24.71 -15.47
C LEU A 10 -33.98 24.59 -16.44
N SER A 11 -33.07 25.55 -16.36
CA SER A 11 -31.73 25.43 -16.92
C SER A 11 -30.98 24.37 -16.13
N ILE A 12 -31.15 23.11 -16.53
CA ILE A 12 -30.26 22.03 -16.13
C ILE A 12 -28.95 22.32 -16.86
N SER A 13 -28.08 23.04 -16.16
CA SER A 13 -26.66 23.07 -16.45
C SER A 13 -26.19 21.63 -16.43
N THR A 14 -26.13 21.00 -17.60
CA THR A 14 -25.37 19.79 -17.82
C THR A 14 -23.91 20.15 -17.56
N LEU A 15 -23.51 20.09 -16.29
CA LEU A 15 -22.14 19.82 -15.92
C LEU A 15 -21.85 18.44 -16.54
N GLY A 16 -21.35 18.48 -17.76
CA GLY A 16 -20.73 17.34 -18.39
C GLY A 16 -19.65 16.87 -17.44
N LEU A 17 -19.97 15.82 -16.68
CA LEU A 17 -18.98 14.89 -16.18
C LEU A 17 -18.31 14.33 -17.42
N VAL A 18 -17.28 15.02 -17.90
CA VAL A 18 -16.29 14.42 -18.78
C VAL A 18 -15.74 13.25 -17.96
N PRO A 19 -15.95 11.98 -18.37
CA PRO A 19 -15.07 10.95 -17.86
C PRO A 19 -13.70 11.36 -18.40
N ALA A 20 -12.85 11.87 -17.52
CA ALA A 20 -11.42 11.88 -17.79
C ALA A 20 -11.04 10.41 -17.97
N MET A 21 -11.14 9.94 -19.21
CA MET A 21 -10.52 8.72 -19.68
C MET A 21 -9.02 8.96 -19.46
N ALA A 22 -8.54 8.59 -18.28
CA ALA A 22 -7.13 8.40 -18.04
C ALA A 22 -6.69 7.38 -19.08
N ASN A 23 -6.09 7.88 -20.16
CA ASN A 23 -5.53 7.05 -21.20
C ASN A 23 -4.36 6.32 -20.54
N ASP A 24 -4.62 5.07 -20.17
CA ASP A 24 -3.67 4.21 -19.45
C ASP A 24 -2.61 3.73 -20.45
N SER A 25 -1.82 4.67 -20.95
CA SER A 25 -0.64 4.42 -21.79
C SER A 25 0.65 4.82 -21.07
N THR A 26 0.59 5.05 -19.77
CA THR A 26 1.78 5.10 -18.94
C THR A 26 2.20 3.67 -18.69
N LYS A 27 3.13 3.20 -19.55
CA LYS A 27 3.94 2.01 -19.28
C LYS A 27 4.24 2.01 -17.79
N GLU A 28 3.78 0.99 -17.09
CA GLU A 28 4.05 0.76 -15.69
C GLU A 28 5.58 0.80 -15.53
N ILE A 29 6.13 1.95 -15.14
CA ILE A 29 7.53 2.05 -14.74
C ILE A 29 7.56 1.44 -13.36
N ALA A 30 7.44 0.11 -13.30
CA ALA A 30 7.76 -0.65 -12.12
C ALA A 30 9.19 -0.21 -11.74
N PRO A 31 9.39 0.40 -10.56
CA PRO A 31 10.72 0.82 -10.17
C PRO A 31 11.57 -0.45 -10.14
N LYS A 32 12.63 -0.51 -10.96
CA LYS A 32 13.63 -1.59 -10.92
C LYS A 32 14.31 -1.55 -9.55
N CYS A 33 13.68 -2.14 -8.55
CA CYS A 33 14.24 -2.41 -7.23
C CYS A 33 15.12 -3.65 -7.34
N HIS A 34 16.20 -3.55 -8.12
CA HIS A 34 17.31 -4.49 -8.06
C HIS A 34 18.47 -3.83 -7.34
N LYS A 35 18.26 -3.52 -6.05
CA LYS A 35 19.40 -3.43 -5.13
C LYS A 35 19.59 -4.83 -4.60
N HIS A 36 20.64 -5.52 -5.05
CA HIS A 36 21.17 -6.68 -4.36
C HIS A 36 21.50 -6.23 -2.94
N HIS A 37 20.58 -6.47 -2.02
CA HIS A 37 20.78 -6.16 -0.62
C HIS A 37 21.68 -7.25 -0.06
N SER A 38 22.87 -6.85 0.37
CA SER A 38 23.76 -7.75 1.10
C SER A 38 23.06 -8.22 2.38
N ASP A 39 23.01 -9.54 2.58
CA ASP A 39 22.51 -10.18 3.81
C ASP A 39 23.49 -10.02 5.00
N LYS A 40 24.60 -9.30 4.78
CA LYS A 40 25.64 -9.04 5.78
C LYS A 40 25.12 -8.19 6.93
N LEU A 41 25.33 -8.70 8.14
CA LEU A 41 25.15 -7.98 9.40
C LEU A 41 26.44 -7.30 9.82
N VAL A 42 27.52 -8.05 10.03
CA VAL A 42 28.81 -7.53 10.51
C VAL A 42 29.97 -8.41 10.05
N SER A 43 31.15 -7.83 9.82
CA SER A 43 32.36 -8.61 9.53
C SER A 43 32.96 -9.15 10.83
N ILE A 44 33.59 -10.32 10.78
CA ILE A 44 34.41 -10.85 11.88
C ILE A 44 35.87 -10.60 11.54
N TYR A 45 36.60 -10.01 12.47
CA TYR A 45 37.99 -9.62 12.37
C TYR A 45 38.88 -10.54 13.22
N ALA A 46 40.13 -10.73 12.82
CA ALA A 46 41.10 -11.51 13.60
C ALA A 46 41.47 -10.82 14.93
N GLU A 47 41.44 -9.48 14.95
CA GLU A 47 41.80 -8.63 16.08
C GLU A 47 40.76 -7.51 16.24
N ASP A 48 40.72 -6.88 17.42
CA ASP A 48 39.75 -5.84 17.80
C ASP A 48 40.11 -4.44 17.25
N VAL A 49 40.52 -4.38 15.98
CA VAL A 49 40.86 -3.14 15.28
C VAL A 49 40.33 -3.15 13.84
N ASN A 50 39.89 -1.99 13.34
CA ASN A 50 39.26 -1.87 12.02
C ASN A 50 40.20 -2.24 10.86
N SER A 51 41.52 -2.11 11.06
CA SER A 51 42.55 -2.48 10.08
C SER A 51 42.88 -3.97 10.08
N SER A 52 42.30 -4.76 10.99
CA SER A 52 42.55 -6.18 11.07
C SER A 52 41.97 -6.93 9.86
N LYS A 53 42.51 -8.11 9.60
CA LYS A 53 42.02 -9.00 8.54
C LYS A 53 40.62 -9.49 8.88
N VAL A 54 39.69 -9.32 7.94
CA VAL A 54 38.37 -9.96 8.00
C VAL A 54 38.54 -11.46 7.79
N ILE A 55 38.12 -12.26 8.76
CA ILE A 55 38.22 -13.72 8.77
C ILE A 55 36.90 -14.41 8.42
N ASP A 56 35.76 -13.78 8.72
CA ASP A 56 34.43 -14.29 8.38
C ASP A 56 33.40 -13.14 8.35
N THR A 57 32.12 -13.44 8.16
CA THR A 57 31.02 -12.49 8.17
C THR A 57 29.76 -13.11 8.76
N ILE A 58 29.13 -12.39 9.68
CA ILE A 58 27.80 -12.71 10.19
C ILE A 58 26.76 -12.13 9.24
N THR A 59 25.77 -12.96 8.90
CA THR A 59 24.60 -12.67 8.08
C THR A 59 23.34 -13.07 8.85
N PHE A 60 22.17 -12.72 8.35
CA PHE A 60 20.91 -13.20 8.94
C PHE A 60 20.74 -14.72 8.91
N LYS A 61 21.44 -15.43 8.02
CA LYS A 61 21.29 -16.88 7.83
C LYS A 61 22.14 -17.71 8.79
N ASN A 62 23.26 -17.16 9.25
CA ASN A 62 24.22 -17.84 10.12
C ASN A 62 24.40 -17.13 11.47
N LEU A 63 23.48 -16.23 11.85
CA LEU A 63 23.54 -15.52 13.12
C LEU A 63 23.57 -16.50 14.30
N ASP A 64 22.75 -17.55 14.22
CA ASP A 64 22.63 -18.59 15.26
C ASP A 64 23.88 -19.46 15.39
N ASP A 65 24.87 -19.32 14.52
CA ASP A 65 26.15 -20.04 14.58
C ASP A 65 27.19 -19.33 15.45
N TYR A 66 26.90 -18.11 15.90
CA TYR A 66 27.81 -17.28 16.68
C TYR A 66 27.19 -16.90 18.01
N ASN A 67 28.00 -16.96 19.07
CA ASN A 67 27.67 -16.43 20.38
C ASN A 67 28.60 -15.26 20.70
N VAL A 68 28.07 -14.20 21.28
CA VAL A 68 28.88 -13.12 21.84
C VAL A 68 29.38 -13.57 23.20
N PHE A 69 30.71 -13.62 23.38
CA PHE A 69 31.33 -14.10 24.62
C PHE A 69 31.71 -12.94 25.55
N TYR A 70 32.35 -11.91 25.01
CA TYR A 70 32.85 -10.78 25.78
C TYR A 70 32.83 -9.50 24.94
N CYS A 71 32.58 -8.34 25.55
CA CYS A 71 32.66 -7.04 24.88
C CYS A 71 33.56 -6.09 25.67
N LYS A 72 34.47 -5.43 24.96
CA LYS A 72 35.30 -4.34 25.46
C LYS A 72 34.53 -3.01 25.42
N ASP A 73 34.97 -2.05 26.21
CA ASP A 73 34.38 -0.70 26.27
C ASP A 73 34.52 0.09 24.95
N ASN A 74 35.41 -0.33 24.06
CA ASN A 74 35.64 0.28 22.74
C ASN A 74 34.70 -0.25 21.63
N ASN A 75 33.57 -0.86 22.00
CA ASN A 75 32.56 -1.45 21.10
C ASN A 75 33.01 -2.69 20.32
N TRP A 76 34.15 -3.30 20.68
CA TRP A 76 34.56 -4.58 20.11
C TRP A 76 34.09 -5.73 20.97
N CYS A 77 33.43 -6.70 20.34
CA CYS A 77 32.98 -7.91 20.99
C CYS A 77 33.65 -9.13 20.39
N GLU A 78 34.13 -10.00 21.28
CA GLU A 78 34.56 -11.34 20.94
C GLU A 78 33.34 -12.21 20.67
N VAL A 79 33.36 -12.89 19.53
CA VAL A 79 32.37 -13.86 19.12
C VAL A 79 33.02 -15.23 18.96
N VAL A 80 32.32 -16.25 19.43
CA VAL A 80 32.72 -17.64 19.33
C VAL A 80 31.73 -18.35 18.42
N ARG A 81 32.24 -18.94 17.35
CA ARG A 81 31.48 -19.80 16.45
C ARG A 81 31.29 -21.18 17.08
N LYS A 82 30.24 -21.92 16.70
CA LYS A 82 29.96 -23.28 17.19
C LYS A 82 31.11 -24.28 17.04
N ASP A 83 32.02 -24.07 16.08
CA ASP A 83 33.22 -24.89 15.88
C ASP A 83 34.39 -24.53 16.82
N GLY A 84 34.19 -23.56 17.71
CA GLY A 84 35.20 -23.08 18.66
C GLY A 84 36.09 -21.97 18.10
N ASN A 85 35.94 -21.57 16.83
CA ASN A 85 36.70 -20.47 16.27
C ASN A 85 36.25 -19.14 16.87
N VAL A 86 37.22 -18.27 17.14
CA VAL A 86 37.02 -16.99 17.82
C VAL A 86 37.35 -15.84 16.86
N GLY A 87 36.66 -14.73 17.00
CA GLY A 87 36.96 -13.51 16.28
C GLY A 87 36.29 -12.29 16.91
N TRP A 88 36.51 -11.13 16.31
CA TRP A 88 36.05 -9.85 16.85
C TRP A 88 35.06 -9.18 15.92
N ILE A 89 33.98 -8.65 16.46
CA ILE A 89 33.00 -7.84 15.73
C ILE A 89 32.91 -6.45 16.32
N ASN A 90 32.60 -5.47 15.48
CA ASN A 90 32.21 -4.16 15.95
C ASN A 90 30.71 -4.14 16.28
N LEU A 91 30.37 -3.95 17.55
CA LEU A 91 28.99 -3.94 18.04
C LEU A 91 28.16 -2.81 17.42
N GLU A 92 28.77 -1.66 17.16
CA GLU A 92 28.09 -0.52 16.55
C GLU A 92 27.68 -0.81 15.10
N GLU A 93 28.55 -1.48 14.34
CA GLU A 93 28.23 -1.94 12.99
C GLU A 93 27.07 -2.94 13.00
N LEU A 94 27.09 -3.90 13.93
CA LEU A 94 26.02 -4.87 14.09
C LEU A 94 24.68 -4.19 14.42
N LYS A 95 24.66 -3.26 15.39
CA LYS A 95 23.47 -2.47 15.73
C LYS A 95 22.94 -1.68 14.54
N LYS A 96 23.80 -0.97 13.82
CA LYS A 96 23.43 -0.22 12.61
C LYS A 96 22.84 -1.14 11.54
N ALA A 97 23.34 -2.36 11.38
CA ALA A 97 22.81 -3.33 10.42
C ALA A 97 21.42 -3.84 10.83
N GLN A 98 21.23 -4.17 12.12
CA GLN A 98 19.93 -4.57 12.66
C GLN A 98 18.88 -3.44 12.50
N ASP A 99 19.23 -2.19 12.80
CA ASP A 99 18.34 -1.04 12.63
C ASP A 99 17.92 -0.84 11.17
N ARG A 100 18.87 -0.97 10.23
CA ARG A 100 18.56 -0.88 8.79
C ARG A 100 17.62 -1.98 8.35
N TYR A 101 17.78 -3.19 8.88
CA TYR A 101 16.91 -4.32 8.58
C TYR A 101 15.51 -4.13 9.17
N ALA A 102 15.40 -3.74 10.45
CA ALA A 102 14.12 -3.45 11.10
C ALA A 102 13.33 -2.37 10.34
N LYS A 103 13.99 -1.28 9.95
CA LYS A 103 13.39 -0.23 9.11
C LYS A 103 12.90 -0.74 7.76
N ARG A 104 13.62 -1.70 7.15
CA ARG A 104 13.23 -2.31 5.88
C ARG A 104 12.00 -3.21 6.06
N MET A 105 12.02 -4.09 7.04
CA MET A 105 10.90 -4.99 7.34
C MET A 105 9.63 -4.20 7.68
N TYR A 106 9.77 -3.13 8.45
CA TYR A 106 8.66 -2.22 8.73
C TYR A 106 8.07 -1.63 7.45
N LYS A 107 8.91 -1.11 6.53
CA LYS A 107 8.45 -0.58 5.24
C LYS A 107 7.77 -1.64 4.38
N GLN A 108 8.32 -2.86 4.33
CA GLN A 108 7.72 -3.96 3.57
C GLN A 108 6.34 -4.33 4.12
N ASN A 109 6.22 -4.47 5.44
CA ASN A 109 4.93 -4.76 6.09
C ASN A 109 3.91 -3.64 5.85
N LEU A 110 4.35 -2.37 5.88
CA LEU A 110 3.48 -1.23 5.59
C LEU A 110 2.98 -1.27 4.14
N VAL A 111 3.85 -1.56 3.17
CA VAL A 111 3.46 -1.69 1.76
C VAL A 111 2.46 -2.83 1.57
N GLN A 112 2.70 -4.00 2.18
CA GLN A 112 1.76 -5.13 2.12
C GLN A 112 0.38 -4.77 2.70
N LYS A 113 0.35 -4.04 3.81
CA LYS A 113 -0.90 -3.55 4.39
C LYS A 113 -1.61 -2.57 3.45
N LEU A 114 -0.90 -1.62 2.86
CA LEU A 114 -1.46 -0.68 1.89
C LEU A 114 -2.01 -1.40 0.65
N GLU A 115 -1.33 -2.43 0.16
CA GLU A 115 -1.83 -3.26 -0.95
C GLU A 115 -3.12 -4.00 -0.56
N GLN A 116 -3.21 -4.52 0.65
CA GLN A 116 -4.41 -5.17 1.17
C GLN A 116 -5.57 -4.16 1.33
N ASP A 117 -5.30 -3.00 1.91
CA ASP A 117 -6.30 -1.94 2.09
C ASP A 117 -6.82 -1.44 0.75
N ASN A 118 -5.95 -1.27 -0.26
CA ASN A 118 -6.34 -0.90 -1.62
C ASN A 118 -7.24 -1.95 -2.28
N LYS A 119 -6.98 -3.25 -2.09
CA LYS A 119 -7.85 -4.33 -2.59
C LYS A 119 -9.24 -4.27 -1.96
N ILE A 120 -9.31 -4.02 -0.65
CA ILE A 120 -10.59 -3.89 0.06
C ILE A 120 -11.36 -2.65 -0.45
N GLN A 121 -10.69 -1.51 -0.63
CA GLN A 121 -11.32 -0.31 -1.18
C GLN A 121 -11.85 -0.55 -2.60
N ALA A 122 -11.08 -1.24 -3.46
CA ALA A 122 -11.55 -1.59 -4.80
C ALA A 122 -12.83 -2.45 -4.78
N GLN A 123 -12.91 -3.42 -3.86
CA GLN A 123 -14.13 -4.22 -3.68
C GLN A 123 -15.32 -3.38 -3.22
N GLN A 124 -15.12 -2.47 -2.26
CA GLN A 124 -16.16 -1.56 -1.80
C GLN A 124 -16.66 -0.63 -2.91
N ILE A 125 -15.76 -0.12 -3.77
CA ILE A 125 -16.13 0.70 -4.93
C ILE A 125 -17.02 -0.11 -5.89
N ILE A 126 -16.67 -1.37 -6.17
CA ILE A 126 -17.47 -2.25 -7.03
C ILE A 126 -18.85 -2.49 -6.42
N GLU A 127 -18.94 -2.72 -5.11
CA GLU A 127 -20.22 -2.89 -4.42
C GLU A 127 -21.07 -1.62 -4.48
N LEU A 128 -20.47 -0.45 -4.22
CA LEU A 128 -21.14 0.83 -4.33
C LEU A 128 -21.69 1.07 -5.74
N GLN A 129 -20.91 0.74 -6.78
CA GLN A 129 -21.36 0.82 -8.17
C GLN A 129 -22.58 -0.07 -8.43
N ARG A 130 -22.61 -1.31 -7.90
CA ARG A 130 -23.79 -2.18 -8.03
C ARG A 130 -25.01 -1.60 -7.34
N VAL A 131 -24.85 -0.99 -6.17
CA VAL A 131 -25.95 -0.32 -5.44
C VAL A 131 -26.49 0.86 -6.26
N ILE A 132 -25.61 1.68 -6.82
CA ILE A 132 -26.00 2.82 -7.68
C ILE A 132 -26.79 2.34 -8.90
N VAL A 133 -26.32 1.30 -9.59
CA VAL A 133 -27.04 0.73 -10.75
C VAL A 133 -28.42 0.21 -10.35
N ARG A 134 -28.53 -0.47 -9.21
CA ARG A 134 -29.82 -0.94 -8.68
C ARG A 134 -30.75 0.22 -8.38
N MET A 135 -30.27 1.23 -7.65
CA MET A 135 -31.06 2.42 -7.34
C MET A 135 -31.52 3.14 -8.61
N GLN A 136 -30.65 3.29 -9.61
CA GLN A 136 -31.02 3.91 -10.89
C GLN A 136 -32.14 3.15 -11.60
N LYS A 137 -32.10 1.81 -11.56
CA LYS A 137 -33.17 0.97 -12.10
C LYS A 137 -34.48 1.16 -11.31
N ASP A 138 -34.40 1.15 -9.99
CA ASP A 138 -35.57 1.30 -9.11
C ASP A 138 -36.22 2.69 -9.30
N PHE A 139 -35.41 3.75 -9.40
CA PHE A 139 -35.89 5.09 -9.73
C PHE A 139 -36.56 5.15 -11.11
N SER A 140 -35.98 4.50 -12.12
CA SER A 140 -36.56 4.47 -13.47
C SER A 140 -37.93 3.79 -13.49
N MET A 141 -38.06 2.66 -12.78
CA MET A 141 -39.34 1.95 -12.63
C MET A 141 -40.37 2.79 -11.87
N ALA A 142 -39.97 3.47 -10.80
CA ALA A 142 -40.86 4.35 -10.04
C ALA A 142 -41.40 5.50 -10.90
N LEU A 143 -40.54 6.13 -11.72
CA LEU A 143 -40.95 7.18 -12.66
C LEU A 143 -41.91 6.66 -13.73
N GLN A 144 -41.66 5.48 -14.29
CA GLN A 144 -42.59 4.85 -15.24
C GLN A 144 -43.95 4.57 -14.60
N ASN A 145 -43.97 4.03 -13.39
CA ASN A 145 -45.21 3.77 -12.65
C ASN A 145 -45.98 5.07 -12.36
N GLN A 146 -45.29 6.15 -11.96
CA GLN A 146 -45.90 7.46 -11.79
C GLN A 146 -46.50 8.00 -13.10
N GLN A 147 -45.80 7.85 -14.23
CA GLN A 147 -46.31 8.28 -15.52
C GLN A 147 -47.59 7.53 -15.93
N ILE A 148 -47.66 6.22 -15.67
CA ILE A 148 -48.85 5.41 -15.92
C ILE A 148 -50.02 5.91 -15.07
N GLN A 149 -49.82 6.14 -13.77
CA GLN A 149 -50.86 6.66 -12.88
C GLN A 149 -51.36 8.04 -13.33
N ILE A 150 -50.45 8.94 -13.72
CA ILE A 150 -50.82 10.27 -14.28
C ILE A 150 -51.68 10.11 -15.53
N ASN A 151 -51.33 9.20 -16.43
CA ASN A 151 -52.08 8.97 -17.65
C ASN A 151 -53.49 8.42 -17.35
N GLN A 152 -53.62 7.49 -16.39
CA GLN A 152 -54.91 6.97 -15.94
C GLN A 152 -55.78 8.07 -15.31
N LEU A 153 -55.21 8.91 -14.45
CA LEU A 153 -55.89 10.05 -13.83
C LEU A 153 -56.38 11.06 -14.87
N LYS A 154 -55.55 11.39 -15.87
CA LYS A 154 -55.97 12.26 -16.99
C LYS A 154 -57.17 11.68 -17.71
N GLN A 155 -57.15 10.39 -18.06
CA GLN A 155 -58.28 9.75 -18.75
C GLN A 155 -59.57 9.74 -17.91
N ALA A 156 -59.46 9.61 -16.59
CA ALA A 156 -60.61 9.64 -15.70
C ALA A 156 -61.25 11.04 -15.58
N ILE A 157 -60.46 12.13 -15.68
CA ILE A 157 -60.96 13.51 -15.60
C ILE A 157 -61.67 13.97 -16.88
N TYR A 158 -61.29 13.41 -18.04
CA TYR A 158 -61.89 13.74 -19.34
C TYR A 158 -63.10 12.86 -19.71
N ARG A 159 -63.53 11.96 -18.83
CA ARG A 159 -64.83 11.28 -18.88
C ARG A 159 -65.81 11.99 -17.97
#